data_AF-A0A6H1UIS5-F1
#
_entry.id   AF-A0A6H1UIS5-F1
#
_cell.length_a   1.000
_cell.length_b   1.000
_cell.length_c   1.000
_cell.angle_alpha   90.00
_cell.angle_beta   90.00
_cell.angle_gamma   90.00
#
_symmetry.space_group_name_H-M   'P 1'
#
loop_
_entity.id
_entity.type
_entity.pdbx_description
1 polymer ?
#
loop_
_entity_poly.entity_id
_entity_poly.type
_entity_poly.pdbx_seq_one_letter_code
_entity_poly.pdbx_strand_id
1 'polypeptide(L)'
;MKRTIQISTTNEIYGEQIDSHIGIVSSHVVAGANVFRDALASLSDIFGGQVTGYQSKLEDIKYSALEELKFKADLEGGDALVGVTIDVDEVSGGGKSMFMVTAMGTVVSLNKSSKAEIPHKGNASLNSVSANEMKTQLLLMQAKQKIGHKSYYLNNDTLLPILNCNHPEIVSFVIEQLATFYKDESQNSSYIPELAIEYFSSIEKSPFVVDAIYNAFLDYPESQSLLIIAKNNFLIDYIRIEKLLSNDNIFVRKSALKLIMMDKLKYEKEDIKSITTLLNSIEKNFKPFPTYSVKSIMGEKYVWKCICGKEVKAERDYCEHCLSNSYGFSKKDLTPEQVRINLSNRLLVLQTMFQHQN
;
A
#
# COMPACT_ATOMS: atom_id res chain seq x y z
N MET A 1 -10.61 -10.99 17.10
CA MET A 1 -11.04 -9.64 17.54
C MET A 1 -9.79 -8.77 17.56
N LYS A 2 -9.79 -7.66 16.81
CA LYS A 2 -8.73 -6.64 16.91
C LYS A 2 -8.82 -6.05 18.33
N ARG A 3 -7.73 -6.11 19.11
CA ARG A 3 -7.66 -5.43 20.41
C ARG A 3 -7.46 -3.94 20.15
N THR A 4 -8.23 -3.10 20.83
CA THR A 4 -8.11 -1.64 20.74
C THR A 4 -7.36 -1.15 21.97
N ILE A 5 -6.19 -0.52 21.78
CA ILE A 5 -5.43 0.11 22.86
C ILE A 5 -6.10 1.43 23.23
N GLN A 6 -6.56 1.55 24.47
CA GLN A 6 -7.07 2.83 24.99
C GLN A 6 -5.92 3.80 25.23
N ILE A 7 -6.15 5.10 25.01
CA ILE A 7 -5.13 6.13 25.16
C ILE A 7 -5.63 7.28 26.02
N SER A 8 -4.82 7.71 26.98
CA SER A 8 -5.10 8.89 27.80
C SER A 8 -3.86 9.70 28.07
N THR A 9 -4.03 11.02 28.10
CA THR A 9 -3.02 11.96 28.59
C THR A 9 -2.98 12.01 30.13
N THR A 10 -4.02 11.50 30.80
CA THR A 10 -4.04 11.31 32.27
C THR A 10 -3.35 10.01 32.66
N ASN A 11 -2.92 9.91 33.93
CA ASN A 11 -2.25 8.71 34.46
C ASN A 11 -3.21 7.54 34.75
N GLU A 12 -4.52 7.77 34.62
CA GLU A 12 -5.57 6.80 34.88
C GLU A 12 -6.62 6.84 33.77
N ILE A 13 -7.36 5.75 33.62
CA ILE A 13 -8.52 5.65 32.72
C ILE A 13 -9.79 5.57 33.56
N TYR A 14 -10.71 6.50 33.35
CA TYR A 14 -11.93 6.55 34.14
C TYR A 14 -12.78 5.29 33.93
N GLY A 15 -13.16 4.65 35.05
CA GLY A 15 -14.00 3.44 35.04
C GLY A 15 -13.23 2.12 34.84
N GLU A 16 -11.91 2.18 34.64
CA GLU A 16 -11.05 1.01 34.45
C GLU A 16 -9.99 0.98 35.56
N GLN A 17 -9.72 -0.19 36.14
CA GLN A 17 -8.67 -0.35 37.15
C GLN A 17 -7.38 -0.83 36.47
N ILE A 18 -6.29 -0.08 36.63
CA ILE A 18 -4.96 -0.51 36.19
C ILE A 18 -4.50 -1.69 37.06
N ASP A 19 -4.18 -2.81 36.42
CA ASP A 19 -3.72 -4.06 37.05
C ASP A 19 -2.19 -4.07 37.19
N SER A 20 -1.46 -3.67 36.13
CA SER A 20 0.00 -3.55 36.17
C SER A 20 0.52 -2.47 35.21
N HIS A 21 1.67 -1.88 35.56
CA HIS A 21 2.46 -1.04 34.66
C HIS A 21 3.50 -1.93 33.95
N ILE A 22 3.42 -2.02 32.64
CA ILE A 22 4.23 -2.93 31.83
C ILE A 22 5.57 -2.28 31.47
N GLY A 23 5.55 -1.05 30.98
CA GLY A 23 6.75 -0.36 30.55
C GLY A 23 6.46 0.97 29.88
N ILE A 24 7.51 1.67 29.46
CA ILE A 24 7.41 2.94 28.72
C ILE A 24 7.67 2.65 27.25
N VAL A 25 6.85 3.24 26.38
CA VAL A 25 7.06 3.21 24.93
C VAL A 25 7.18 4.62 24.38
N SER A 26 7.93 4.77 23.29
CA SER A 26 8.02 6.02 22.53
C SER A 26 7.96 5.76 21.02
N SER A 27 7.50 6.74 20.27
CA SER A 27 7.52 6.80 18.81
C SER A 27 8.03 8.15 18.35
N HIS A 28 8.68 8.18 17.19
CA HIS A 28 9.33 9.37 16.66
C HIS A 28 9.07 9.48 15.17
N VAL A 29 8.47 10.58 14.74
CA VAL A 29 8.21 10.85 13.32
C VAL A 29 8.94 12.14 12.93
N VAL A 30 9.80 12.06 11.91
CA VAL A 30 10.59 13.20 11.43
C VAL A 30 10.03 13.71 10.11
N ALA A 31 9.77 15.01 10.03
CA ALA A 31 9.27 15.70 8.84
C ALA A 31 10.21 16.83 8.43
N GLY A 32 10.61 16.89 7.16
CA GLY A 32 11.51 17.94 6.66
C GLY A 32 10.83 19.29 6.49
N ALA A 33 11.55 20.40 6.67
CA ALA A 33 10.98 21.76 6.54
C ALA A 33 10.42 22.10 5.16
N ASN A 34 10.77 21.35 4.10
CA ASN A 34 10.13 21.52 2.78
C ASN A 34 8.62 21.18 2.85
N VAL A 35 8.25 20.16 3.64
CA VAL A 35 6.85 19.77 3.90
C VAL A 35 6.05 20.93 4.53
N PHE A 36 6.72 21.76 5.34
CA PHE A 36 6.09 22.92 6.00
C PHE A 36 6.21 24.22 5.19
N ARG A 37 7.26 24.38 4.37
CA ARG A 37 7.46 25.53 3.48
C ARG A 37 6.39 25.58 2.38
N ASP A 38 5.97 24.42 1.88
CA ASP A 38 4.94 24.31 0.85
C ASP A 38 3.54 24.59 1.41
N ALA A 39 3.31 24.28 2.70
CA ALA A 39 2.11 24.67 3.44
C ALA A 39 2.04 26.19 3.72
N LEU A 40 3.17 26.90 3.67
CA LEU A 40 3.24 28.36 3.78
C LEU A 40 3.06 29.05 2.41
N ALA A 41 3.50 28.42 1.31
CA ALA A 41 3.34 28.95 -0.04
C ALA A 41 1.88 28.98 -0.53
N SER A 42 1.02 28.10 0.03
CA SER A 42 -0.42 28.07 -0.26
C SER A 42 -1.26 29.09 0.56
N LEU A 43 -0.63 29.95 1.37
CA LEU A 43 -1.32 30.90 2.28
C LEU A 43 -1.55 32.30 1.66
N SER A 44 -1.23 32.49 0.38
CA SER A 44 -1.19 33.84 -0.19
C SER A 44 -2.55 34.45 -0.50
N ASP A 45 -3.61 33.64 -0.64
CA ASP A 45 -4.91 34.14 -1.07
C ASP A 45 -6.05 33.62 -0.18
N ILE A 46 -6.88 34.58 0.27
CA ILE A 46 -8.21 34.43 0.90
C ILE A 46 -8.24 34.57 2.45
N PHE A 47 -8.45 35.83 2.87
CA PHE A 47 -9.26 36.30 4.01
C PHE A 47 -9.41 35.40 5.25
N GLY A 48 -8.59 35.68 6.27
CA GLY A 48 -8.98 35.78 7.69
C GLY A 48 -9.70 34.60 8.35
N GLY A 49 -8.93 33.68 8.96
CA GLY A 49 -9.39 32.82 10.06
C GLY A 49 -8.87 31.37 10.01
N GLN A 50 -7.82 31.09 10.80
CA GLN A 50 -7.16 29.79 11.07
C GLN A 50 -6.19 29.24 10.00
N VAL A 51 -4.99 28.91 10.46
CA VAL A 51 -3.81 28.48 9.69
C VAL A 51 -3.99 27.01 9.24
N THR A 52 -4.66 26.76 8.13
CA THR A 52 -5.17 25.43 7.76
C THR A 52 -4.11 24.43 7.25
N GLY A 53 -3.14 24.85 6.45
CA GLY A 53 -2.16 23.94 5.83
C GLY A 53 -1.10 23.39 6.81
N TYR A 54 -0.46 24.28 7.55
CA TYR A 54 0.56 23.92 8.56
C TYR A 54 -0.04 23.05 9.68
N GLN A 55 -1.23 23.41 10.16
CA GLN A 55 -1.91 22.70 11.24
C GLN A 55 -2.33 21.29 10.81
N SER A 56 -2.90 21.13 9.60
CA SER A 56 -3.30 19.81 9.09
C SER A 56 -2.11 18.85 9.04
N LYS A 57 -0.97 19.31 8.51
CA LYS A 57 0.19 18.43 8.37
C LYS A 57 0.83 18.06 9.71
N LEU A 58 0.84 18.99 10.66
CA LEU A 58 1.30 18.70 12.00
C LEU A 58 0.39 17.67 12.69
N GLU A 59 -0.93 17.75 12.50
CA GLU A 59 -1.87 16.75 13.02
C GLU A 59 -1.66 15.36 12.39
N ASP A 60 -1.37 15.27 11.10
CA ASP A 60 -1.06 13.99 10.43
C ASP A 60 0.19 13.32 11.03
N ILE A 61 1.21 14.12 11.31
CA ILE A 61 2.46 13.65 11.91
C ILE A 61 2.22 13.19 13.36
N LYS A 62 1.44 13.94 14.14
CA LYS A 62 1.03 13.53 15.50
C LYS A 62 0.22 12.24 15.48
N TYR A 63 -0.72 12.11 14.55
CA TYR A 63 -1.53 10.90 14.40
C TYR A 63 -0.65 9.68 14.09
N SER A 64 0.29 9.83 13.16
CA SER A 64 1.26 8.78 12.82
C SER A 64 2.09 8.35 14.03
N ALA A 65 2.58 9.32 14.81
CA ALA A 65 3.30 9.04 16.05
C ALA A 65 2.43 8.28 17.06
N LEU A 66 1.17 8.68 17.25
CA LEU A 66 0.24 8.02 18.16
C LEU A 66 -0.11 6.58 17.74
N GLU A 67 -0.29 6.32 16.44
CA GLU A 67 -0.58 4.97 15.95
C GLU A 67 0.62 4.03 16.13
N GLU A 68 1.84 4.52 15.87
CA GLU A 68 3.07 3.75 16.17
C GLU A 68 3.22 3.50 17.67
N LEU A 69 2.86 4.48 18.52
CA LEU A 69 2.90 4.33 19.97
C LEU A 69 1.92 3.25 20.46
N LYS A 70 0.68 3.26 19.95
CA LYS A 70 -0.33 2.23 20.24
C LYS A 70 0.12 0.85 19.77
N PHE A 71 0.72 0.77 18.60
CA PHE A 71 1.27 -0.48 18.09
C PHE A 71 2.35 -1.05 19.01
N LYS A 72 3.28 -0.20 19.49
CA LYS A 72 4.29 -0.60 20.49
C LYS A 72 3.65 -1.07 21.80
N ALA A 73 2.61 -0.40 22.27
CA ALA A 73 1.88 -0.82 23.47
C ALA A 73 1.19 -2.19 23.31
N ASP A 74 0.62 -2.48 22.13
CA ASP A 74 0.03 -3.78 21.81
C ASP A 74 1.08 -4.90 21.77
N LEU A 75 2.28 -4.61 21.23
CA LEU A 75 3.41 -5.55 21.23
C LEU A 75 3.90 -5.92 22.63
N GLU A 76 3.89 -4.96 23.56
CA GLU A 76 4.21 -5.17 24.98
C GLU A 76 3.06 -5.89 25.73
N GLY A 77 1.94 -6.18 25.06
CA GLY A 77 0.80 -6.89 25.65
C GLY A 77 -0.09 -6.02 26.54
N GLY A 78 0.02 -4.70 26.44
CA GLY A 78 -0.82 -3.76 27.18
C GLY A 78 -2.25 -3.70 26.67
N ASP A 79 -3.16 -3.26 27.55
CA ASP A 79 -4.54 -2.95 27.16
C ASP A 79 -4.73 -1.42 27.00
N ALA A 80 -3.84 -0.59 27.57
CA ALA A 80 -3.91 0.86 27.45
C ALA A 80 -2.55 1.59 27.57
N LEU A 81 -2.56 2.86 27.15
CA LEU A 81 -1.50 3.86 27.30
C LEU A 81 -2.00 5.01 28.17
N VAL A 82 -1.29 5.30 29.27
CA VAL A 82 -1.57 6.42 30.18
C VAL A 82 -0.39 7.37 30.27
N GLY A 83 -0.67 8.60 30.69
CA GLY A 83 0.35 9.66 30.79
C GLY A 83 0.96 10.00 29.43
N VAL A 84 0.18 9.90 28.35
CA VAL A 84 0.70 10.14 27.00
C VAL A 84 1.03 11.61 26.82
N THR A 85 2.25 11.88 26.34
CA THR A 85 2.70 13.19 25.90
C THR A 85 3.06 13.17 24.42
N ILE A 86 2.95 14.33 23.77
CA ILE A 86 3.40 14.54 22.40
C ILE A 86 4.21 15.83 22.38
N ASP A 87 5.47 15.71 22.01
CA ASP A 87 6.42 16.80 21.92
C ASP A 87 6.77 17.05 20.44
N VAL A 88 6.96 18.31 20.08
CA VAL A 88 7.33 18.73 18.72
C VAL A 88 8.61 19.54 18.82
N ASP A 89 9.72 18.96 18.37
CA ASP A 89 11.05 19.56 18.40
C ASP A 89 11.50 19.97 17.01
N GLU A 90 12.23 21.08 16.91
CA GLU A 90 12.95 21.42 15.69
C GLU A 90 14.37 20.83 15.73
N VAL A 91 14.72 20.04 14.72
CA VAL A 91 16.04 19.45 14.52
C VAL A 91 16.67 20.09 13.28
N SER A 92 17.53 21.09 13.50
CA SER A 92 18.18 21.86 12.44
C SER A 92 19.65 21.48 12.26
N GLY A 93 20.08 21.23 11.01
CA GLY A 93 21.46 20.85 10.68
C GLY A 93 21.77 20.92 9.18
N GLY A 94 22.97 21.38 8.81
CA GLY A 94 23.44 21.41 7.42
C GLY A 94 22.61 22.31 6.47
N GLY A 95 22.00 23.38 7.00
CA GLY A 95 21.14 24.29 6.23
C GLY A 95 19.71 23.76 5.94
N LYS A 96 19.35 22.61 6.53
CA LYS A 96 17.99 22.04 6.48
C LYS A 96 17.37 22.10 7.88
N SER A 97 16.14 22.61 7.96
CA SER A 97 15.31 22.51 9.17
C SER A 97 14.43 21.26 9.06
N MET A 98 14.20 20.56 10.16
CA MET A 98 13.33 19.40 10.27
C MET A 98 12.54 19.50 11.58
N PHE A 99 11.36 18.91 11.62
CA PHE A 99 10.56 18.77 12.82
C PHE A 99 10.51 17.30 13.22
N MET A 100 10.69 17.02 14.51
CA MET A 100 10.54 15.71 15.09
C MET A 100 9.35 15.75 16.03
N VAL A 101 8.37 14.89 15.77
CA VAL A 101 7.24 14.68 16.68
C VAL A 101 7.51 13.40 17.45
N THR A 102 7.62 13.54 18.76
CA THR A 102 7.83 12.43 19.68
C THR A 102 6.56 12.20 20.47
N ALA A 103 6.01 10.98 20.44
CA ALA A 103 4.96 10.58 21.38
C ALA A 103 5.54 9.57 22.37
N MET A 104 5.20 9.68 23.64
CA MET A 104 5.60 8.72 24.67
C MET A 104 4.48 8.47 25.66
N GLY A 105 4.49 7.32 26.32
CA GLY A 105 3.51 6.97 27.34
C GLY A 105 3.86 5.70 28.10
N THR A 106 3.11 5.42 29.15
CA THR A 106 3.26 4.20 29.95
C THR A 106 2.22 3.18 29.53
N VAL A 107 2.68 1.98 29.15
CA VAL A 107 1.85 0.83 28.82
C VAL A 107 1.35 0.20 30.12
N VAL A 108 0.05 -0.07 30.20
CA VAL A 108 -0.60 -0.68 31.36
C VAL A 108 -1.52 -1.83 30.95
N SER A 109 -1.66 -2.82 31.82
CA SER A 109 -2.75 -3.81 31.75
C SER A 109 -3.94 -3.33 32.57
N LEU A 110 -5.15 -3.61 32.10
CA LEU A 110 -6.38 -3.28 32.82
C LEU A 110 -6.98 -4.55 33.43
N ASN A 111 -7.52 -4.42 34.64
CA ASN A 111 -8.16 -5.53 35.34
C ASN A 111 -9.49 -5.86 34.67
N LYS A 112 -9.62 -7.08 34.12
CA LYS A 112 -10.82 -7.56 33.41
C LYS A 112 -11.97 -7.95 34.34
N SER A 113 -12.14 -7.25 35.45
CA SER A 113 -13.16 -7.51 36.46
C SER A 113 -14.30 -6.50 36.32
N SER A 114 -15.43 -6.99 35.81
CA SER A 114 -16.69 -6.29 35.51
C SER A 114 -16.63 -5.30 34.34
N LYS A 115 -17.27 -5.70 33.23
CA LYS A 115 -17.72 -4.78 32.18
C LYS A 115 -18.69 -3.77 32.80
N ALA A 116 -18.19 -2.65 33.28
CA ALA A 116 -18.99 -1.44 33.32
C ALA A 116 -18.98 -0.89 31.89
N GLU A 117 -20.11 -0.97 31.20
CA GLU A 117 -20.30 -0.28 29.94
C GLU A 117 -20.06 1.22 30.18
N ILE A 118 -18.90 1.72 29.76
CA ILE A 118 -18.68 3.15 29.63
C ILE A 118 -19.67 3.62 28.56
N PRO A 119 -20.46 4.68 28.81
CA PRO A 119 -21.36 5.22 27.80
C PRO A 119 -20.53 5.59 26.57
N HIS A 120 -20.68 4.81 25.51
CA HIS A 120 -20.28 5.24 24.19
C HIS A 120 -20.92 6.61 23.98
N LYS A 121 -20.09 7.63 23.73
CA LYS A 121 -20.54 8.94 23.26
C LYS A 121 -21.61 8.68 22.21
N GLY A 122 -22.82 9.11 22.56
CA GLY A 122 -24.04 8.58 22.02
C GLY A 122 -24.08 8.61 20.51
N ASN A 123 -24.93 7.73 19.98
CA ASN A 123 -25.63 7.92 18.73
C ASN A 123 -25.80 9.42 18.47
N ALA A 124 -24.94 9.98 17.62
CA ALA A 124 -25.34 11.12 16.82
C ALA A 124 -26.60 10.64 16.12
N SER A 125 -27.70 11.29 16.48
CA SER A 125 -29.04 11.08 15.99
C SER A 125 -29.06 10.42 14.61
N LEU A 126 -29.79 9.31 14.46
CA LEU A 126 -30.16 8.74 13.15
C LEU A 126 -30.85 9.78 12.23
N ASN A 127 -31.12 11.00 12.70
CA ASN A 127 -31.72 12.11 11.96
C ASN A 127 -30.78 13.30 11.73
N SER A 128 -29.45 13.18 11.92
CA SER A 128 -28.52 14.27 11.61
C SER A 128 -27.24 13.79 10.95
N VAL A 129 -26.90 14.38 9.80
CA VAL A 129 -25.62 14.18 9.11
C VAL A 129 -24.70 15.35 9.47
N SER A 130 -23.47 15.07 9.87
CA SER A 130 -22.48 16.13 10.15
C SER A 130 -22.09 16.86 8.85
N ALA A 131 -21.66 18.12 8.97
CA ALA A 131 -21.18 18.89 7.81
C ALA A 131 -20.02 18.19 7.08
N ASN A 132 -19.15 17.50 7.82
CA ASN A 132 -18.06 16.72 7.25
C ASN A 132 -18.55 15.46 6.52
N GLU A 133 -19.50 14.72 7.07
CA GLU A 133 -20.11 13.58 6.39
C GLU A 133 -20.84 14.02 5.12
N MET A 134 -21.61 15.11 5.17
CA MET A 134 -22.30 15.67 3.99
C MET A 134 -21.29 16.12 2.93
N LYS A 135 -20.24 16.85 3.32
CA LYS A 135 -19.16 17.28 2.41
C LYS A 135 -18.44 16.09 1.78
N THR A 136 -18.18 15.05 2.57
CA THR A 136 -17.58 13.79 2.10
C THR A 136 -18.49 13.10 1.09
N GLN A 137 -19.79 12.95 1.40
CA GLN A 137 -20.75 12.33 0.49
C GLN A 137 -20.92 13.12 -0.82
N LEU A 138 -20.90 14.46 -0.77
CA LEU A 138 -20.92 15.30 -1.96
C LEU A 138 -19.64 15.13 -2.80
N LEU A 139 -18.47 15.08 -2.17
CA LEU A 139 -17.20 14.82 -2.86
C LEU A 139 -17.19 13.43 -3.50
N LEU A 140 -17.66 12.40 -2.80
CA LEU A 140 -17.81 11.04 -3.32
C LEU A 140 -18.77 11.00 -4.52
N MET A 141 -19.90 11.71 -4.43
CA MET A 141 -20.87 11.78 -5.53
C MET A 141 -20.27 12.49 -6.76
N GLN A 142 -19.54 13.59 -6.55
CA GLN A 142 -18.83 14.30 -7.62
C GLN A 142 -17.72 13.43 -8.24
N ALA A 143 -16.95 12.71 -7.42
CA ALA A 143 -15.96 11.77 -7.91
C ALA A 143 -16.61 10.66 -8.74
N LYS A 144 -17.67 10.01 -8.22
CA LYS A 144 -18.45 8.97 -8.92
C LYS A 144 -19.05 9.47 -10.24
N GLN A 145 -19.56 10.70 -10.29
CA GLN A 145 -20.09 11.31 -11.51
C GLN A 145 -18.99 11.61 -12.53
N LYS A 146 -17.81 12.06 -12.06
CA LYS A 146 -16.65 12.34 -12.91
C LYS A 146 -16.02 11.05 -13.47
N ILE A 147 -16.02 9.95 -12.72
CA ILE A 147 -15.56 8.61 -13.16
C ILE A 147 -16.35 8.10 -14.36
N GLY A 148 -17.66 8.39 -14.43
CA GLY A 148 -18.51 7.97 -15.55
C GLY A 148 -18.12 8.58 -16.91
N HIS A 149 -17.40 9.71 -16.89
CA HIS A 149 -16.89 10.37 -18.10
C HIS A 149 -15.39 10.10 -18.24
N LYS A 150 -15.04 9.16 -19.13
CA LYS A 150 -13.71 8.57 -19.42
C LYS A 150 -12.55 9.53 -19.78
N SER A 151 -12.58 10.80 -19.41
CA SER A 151 -11.52 11.75 -19.72
C SER A 151 -11.57 12.93 -18.77
N TYR A 152 -10.84 12.88 -17.66
CA TYR A 152 -10.31 14.08 -17.04
C TYR A 152 -9.08 13.75 -16.18
N TYR A 153 -7.96 14.41 -16.47
CA TYR A 153 -6.83 14.51 -15.56
C TYR A 153 -7.30 15.32 -14.35
N LEU A 154 -7.43 14.70 -13.17
CA LEU A 154 -7.58 15.50 -11.95
C LEU A 154 -6.28 16.25 -11.70
N ASN A 155 -6.36 17.57 -11.62
CA ASN A 155 -5.29 18.36 -11.02
C ASN A 155 -5.20 18.05 -9.52
N ASN A 156 -4.04 18.32 -8.91
CA ASN A 156 -3.78 18.04 -7.50
C ASN A 156 -4.87 18.61 -6.58
N ASP A 157 -5.42 19.79 -6.90
CA ASP A 157 -6.45 20.48 -6.12
C ASP A 157 -7.77 19.71 -6.02
N THR A 158 -8.10 18.90 -7.03
CA THR A 158 -9.32 18.07 -7.01
C THR A 158 -9.07 16.71 -6.35
N LEU A 159 -7.84 16.19 -6.44
CA LEU A 159 -7.48 14.87 -5.93
C LEU A 159 -7.24 14.88 -4.42
N LEU A 160 -6.55 15.91 -3.89
CA LEU A 160 -6.21 16.01 -2.47
C LEU A 160 -7.43 15.90 -1.53
N PRO A 161 -8.53 16.65 -1.76
CA PRO A 161 -9.71 16.56 -0.90
C PRO A 161 -10.36 15.18 -0.93
N ILE A 162 -10.28 14.47 -2.07
CA ILE A 162 -10.81 13.11 -2.23
C ILE A 162 -9.95 12.12 -1.46
N LEU A 163 -8.63 12.18 -1.60
CA LEU A 163 -7.70 11.32 -0.86
C LEU A 163 -7.80 11.54 0.65
N ASN A 164 -7.99 12.78 1.10
CA ASN A 164 -8.16 13.13 2.52
C ASN A 164 -9.46 12.59 3.13
N CYS A 165 -10.42 12.13 2.32
CA CYS A 165 -11.60 11.43 2.85
C CYS A 165 -11.25 10.06 3.46
N ASN A 166 -10.08 9.49 3.11
CA ASN A 166 -9.57 8.20 3.59
C ASN A 166 -10.63 7.07 3.59
N HIS A 167 -11.53 7.08 2.61
CA HIS A 167 -12.69 6.19 2.56
C HIS A 167 -12.41 4.99 1.64
N PRO A 168 -12.72 3.74 2.02
CA PRO A 168 -12.49 2.57 1.16
C PRO A 168 -13.19 2.64 -0.20
N GLU A 169 -14.36 3.28 -0.28
CA GLU A 169 -15.15 3.37 -1.52
C GLU A 169 -14.45 4.06 -2.70
N ILE A 170 -13.43 4.89 -2.46
CA ILE A 170 -12.70 5.57 -3.53
C ILE A 170 -11.46 4.81 -4.00
N VAL A 171 -11.11 3.68 -3.38
CA VAL A 171 -9.90 2.91 -3.71
C VAL A 171 -9.84 2.59 -5.20
N SER A 172 -10.92 2.07 -5.79
CA SER A 172 -10.94 1.70 -7.21
C SER A 172 -10.70 2.90 -8.13
N PHE A 173 -11.24 4.06 -7.76
CA PHE A 173 -11.01 5.30 -8.50
C PHE A 173 -9.56 5.74 -8.42
N VAL A 174 -8.99 5.77 -7.22
CA VAL A 174 -7.61 6.18 -6.99
C VAL A 174 -6.65 5.26 -7.75
N ILE A 175 -6.89 3.95 -7.71
CA ILE A 175 -6.18 2.94 -8.50
C ILE A 175 -6.22 3.26 -9.99
N GLU A 176 -7.40 3.50 -10.55
CA GLU A 176 -7.58 3.74 -11.99
C GLU A 176 -6.80 4.98 -12.46
N GLN A 177 -6.82 6.05 -11.67
CA GLN A 177 -6.06 7.26 -11.96
C GLN A 177 -4.55 7.01 -11.96
N LEU A 178 -4.04 6.23 -11.00
CA LEU A 178 -2.62 5.97 -10.88
C LEU A 178 -2.09 4.99 -11.91
N ALA A 179 -2.92 4.02 -12.27
CA ALA A 179 -2.54 2.97 -13.19
C ALA A 179 -2.51 3.48 -14.64
N THR A 180 -3.30 4.50 -14.96
CA THR A 180 -3.32 5.16 -16.28
C THR A 180 -2.23 6.23 -16.44
N PHE A 181 -1.65 6.69 -15.33
CA PHE A 181 -0.71 7.81 -15.27
C PHE A 181 0.59 7.63 -16.07
N TYR A 182 1.06 6.40 -16.21
CA TYR A 182 2.34 6.10 -16.89
C TYR A 182 2.29 6.10 -18.42
N LYS A 183 1.14 6.46 -19.03
CA LYS A 183 1.02 6.48 -20.50
C LYS A 183 1.47 7.79 -21.16
N ASP A 184 1.75 8.85 -20.39
CA ASP A 184 2.04 10.17 -20.95
C ASP A 184 3.29 10.80 -20.29
N GLU A 185 4.49 10.52 -20.84
CA GLU A 185 5.78 11.06 -20.37
C GLU A 185 5.92 12.58 -20.58
N SER A 186 4.90 13.26 -21.11
CA SER A 186 4.98 14.65 -21.59
C SER A 186 4.60 15.72 -20.57
N GLN A 187 4.12 15.36 -19.37
CA GLN A 187 3.64 16.33 -18.36
C GLN A 187 4.26 16.07 -16.98
N ASN A 188 5.06 17.03 -16.51
CA ASN A 188 5.63 17.14 -15.15
C ASN A 188 4.65 16.73 -14.05
N SER A 189 4.82 15.55 -13.44
CA SER A 189 3.84 15.09 -12.45
C SER A 189 4.33 14.02 -11.47
N SER A 190 5.52 14.23 -10.90
CA SER A 190 6.02 13.46 -9.74
C SER A 190 5.01 13.33 -8.59
N TYR A 191 4.09 14.29 -8.46
CA TYR A 191 3.18 14.45 -7.32
C TYR A 191 2.05 13.40 -7.21
N ILE A 192 1.53 12.85 -8.30
CA ILE A 192 0.34 11.96 -8.24
C ILE A 192 0.67 10.58 -7.63
N PRO A 193 1.79 9.93 -7.97
CA PRO A 193 2.22 8.71 -7.28
C PRO A 193 2.42 8.89 -5.78
N GLU A 194 2.99 10.02 -5.35
CA GLU A 194 3.28 10.32 -3.95
C GLU A 194 2.00 10.45 -3.11
N LEU A 195 1.02 11.21 -3.61
CA LEU A 195 -0.28 11.41 -2.95
C LEU A 195 -1.06 10.11 -2.79
N ALA A 196 -0.99 9.24 -3.79
CA ALA A 196 -1.64 7.95 -3.68
C ALA A 196 -0.93 6.98 -2.74
N ILE A 197 0.41 6.99 -2.72
CA ILE A 197 1.17 6.23 -1.72
C ILE A 197 0.71 6.67 -0.32
N GLU A 198 0.55 7.97 -0.08
CA GLU A 198 0.05 8.52 1.18
C GLU A 198 -1.37 8.02 1.50
N TYR A 199 -2.30 8.06 0.53
CA TYR A 199 -3.66 7.51 0.70
C TYR A 199 -3.66 6.02 1.06
N PHE A 200 -2.92 5.20 0.32
CA PHE A 200 -2.85 3.77 0.64
C PHE A 200 -2.13 3.50 1.97
N SER A 201 -1.21 4.39 2.36
CA SER A 201 -0.53 4.34 3.66
C SER A 201 -1.46 4.67 4.81
N SER A 202 -2.41 5.59 4.63
CA SER A 202 -3.35 6.02 5.68
C SER A 202 -4.63 5.20 5.74
N ILE A 203 -5.03 4.50 4.67
CA ILE A 203 -6.29 3.74 4.67
C ILE A 203 -6.20 2.41 5.40
N GLU A 204 -7.30 1.97 6.03
CA GLU A 204 -7.40 0.61 6.57
C GLU A 204 -7.30 -0.42 5.42
N LYS A 205 -6.34 -1.35 5.55
CA LYS A 205 -6.07 -2.42 4.60
C LYS A 205 -7.07 -3.56 4.76
N SER A 206 -8.35 -3.26 4.60
CA SER A 206 -9.40 -4.28 4.62
C SER A 206 -9.26 -5.22 3.42
N PRO A 207 -9.82 -6.45 3.47
CA PRO A 207 -9.80 -7.37 2.34
C PRO A 207 -10.30 -6.74 1.03
N PHE A 208 -11.30 -5.85 1.10
CA PHE A 208 -11.80 -5.10 -0.03
C PHE A 208 -10.73 -4.23 -0.71
N VAL A 209 -9.94 -3.48 0.07
CA VAL A 209 -8.86 -2.62 -0.46
C VAL A 209 -7.78 -3.47 -1.13
N VAL A 210 -7.38 -4.56 -0.47
CA VAL A 210 -6.39 -5.49 -1.01
C VAL A 210 -6.91 -6.12 -2.32
N ASP A 211 -8.15 -6.60 -2.34
CA ASP A 211 -8.76 -7.17 -3.54
C ASP A 211 -8.84 -6.16 -4.68
N ALA A 212 -9.19 -4.90 -4.40
CA ALA A 212 -9.21 -3.85 -5.41
C ALA A 212 -7.83 -3.64 -6.06
N ILE A 213 -6.76 -3.63 -5.26
CA ILE A 213 -5.38 -3.49 -5.76
C ILE A 213 -4.95 -4.70 -6.59
N TYR A 214 -5.26 -5.92 -6.14
CA TYR A 214 -4.91 -7.13 -6.89
C TYR A 214 -5.71 -7.25 -8.19
N ASN A 215 -6.99 -6.88 -8.18
CA ASN A 215 -7.81 -6.83 -9.39
C ASN A 215 -7.28 -5.79 -10.38
N ALA A 216 -6.73 -4.68 -9.91
CA ALA A 216 -6.12 -3.67 -10.76
C ALA A 216 -4.93 -4.19 -11.59
N PHE A 217 -4.21 -5.19 -11.12
CA PHE A 217 -3.14 -5.83 -11.91
C PHE A 217 -3.68 -6.63 -13.10
N LEU A 218 -4.96 -7.01 -13.11
CA LEU A 218 -5.60 -7.65 -14.26
C LEU A 218 -5.81 -6.65 -15.40
N ASP A 219 -6.22 -5.44 -15.05
CA ASP A 219 -6.51 -4.36 -15.99
C ASP A 219 -5.24 -3.59 -16.41
N TYR A 220 -4.30 -3.42 -15.47
CA TYR A 220 -3.09 -2.61 -15.62
C TYR A 220 -1.81 -3.36 -15.21
N PRO A 221 -1.51 -4.51 -15.83
CA PRO A 221 -0.42 -5.40 -15.39
C PRO A 221 0.98 -4.77 -15.42
N GLU A 222 1.20 -3.77 -16.26
CA GLU A 222 2.51 -3.13 -16.41
C GLU A 222 2.70 -1.88 -15.50
N SER A 223 1.66 -1.50 -14.75
CA SER A 223 1.67 -0.31 -13.90
C SER A 223 2.75 -0.37 -12.82
N GLN A 224 3.71 0.55 -12.88
CA GLN A 224 4.71 0.71 -11.81
C GLN A 224 4.09 1.29 -10.54
N SER A 225 3.08 2.16 -10.66
CA SER A 225 2.37 2.74 -9.51
C SER A 225 1.76 1.66 -8.63
N LEU A 226 1.13 0.63 -9.23
CA LEU A 226 0.56 -0.49 -8.46
C LEU A 226 1.62 -1.29 -7.70
N LEU A 227 2.80 -1.49 -8.30
CA LEU A 227 3.92 -2.16 -7.63
C LEU A 227 4.46 -1.33 -6.45
N ILE A 228 4.54 -0.01 -6.61
CA ILE A 228 4.99 0.90 -5.55
C ILE A 228 3.98 0.92 -4.40
N ILE A 229 2.68 0.98 -4.71
CA ILE A 229 1.61 0.90 -3.71
C ILE A 229 1.70 -0.41 -2.94
N ALA A 230 1.81 -1.55 -3.64
CA ALA A 230 1.92 -2.86 -3.01
C ALA A 230 3.15 -2.96 -2.09
N LYS A 231 4.31 -2.46 -2.55
CA LYS A 231 5.57 -2.47 -1.80
C LYS A 231 5.50 -1.60 -0.54
N ASN A 232 5.11 -0.33 -0.68
CA ASN A 232 5.14 0.64 0.41
C ASN A 232 4.07 0.36 1.48
N ASN A 233 3.05 -0.43 1.15
CA ASN A 233 1.97 -0.79 2.04
C ASN A 233 2.01 -2.26 2.51
N PHE A 234 3.11 -2.96 2.22
CA PHE A 234 3.32 -4.37 2.62
C PHE A 234 2.18 -5.32 2.24
N LEU A 235 1.59 -5.14 1.05
CA LEU A 235 0.36 -5.82 0.62
C LEU A 235 0.62 -7.21 0.00
N ILE A 236 1.71 -7.87 0.38
CA ILE A 236 2.11 -9.14 -0.21
C ILE A 236 1.23 -10.27 0.32
N ASP A 237 0.44 -10.84 -0.58
CA ASP A 237 -0.51 -11.90 -0.33
C ASP A 237 -0.28 -13.03 -1.34
N TYR A 238 0.31 -14.13 -0.86
CA TYR A 238 0.69 -15.24 -1.72
C TYR A 238 -0.49 -15.95 -2.38
N ILE A 239 -1.68 -15.95 -1.78
CA ILE A 239 -2.87 -16.57 -2.37
C ILE A 239 -3.34 -15.74 -3.56
N ARG A 240 -3.37 -14.41 -3.43
CA ARG A 240 -3.77 -13.51 -4.52
C ARG A 240 -2.72 -13.47 -5.63
N ILE A 241 -1.43 -13.51 -5.28
CA ILE A 241 -0.33 -13.63 -6.24
C ILE A 241 -0.43 -14.92 -7.07
N GLU A 242 -0.81 -16.05 -6.46
CA GLU A 242 -0.99 -17.32 -7.18
C GLU A 242 -2.09 -17.20 -8.25
N LYS A 243 -3.18 -16.50 -7.96
CA LYS A 243 -4.23 -16.21 -8.95
C LYS A 243 -3.70 -15.39 -10.13
N LEU A 244 -2.81 -14.43 -9.89
CA LEU A 244 -2.16 -13.65 -10.95
C LEU A 244 -1.20 -14.50 -11.79
N LEU A 245 -0.45 -15.42 -11.16
CA LEU A 245 0.44 -16.36 -11.86
C LEU A 245 -0.32 -17.32 -12.79
N SER A 246 -1.54 -17.69 -12.42
CA SER A 246 -2.40 -18.60 -13.18
C SER A 246 -3.23 -17.90 -14.27
N ASN A 247 -3.01 -16.60 -14.51
CA ASN A 247 -3.69 -15.84 -15.56
C ASN A 247 -3.09 -16.10 -16.96
N ASP A 248 -3.91 -16.11 -18.01
CA ASP A 248 -3.46 -16.33 -19.39
C ASP A 248 -2.60 -15.17 -19.93
N ASN A 249 -2.80 -13.96 -19.40
CA ASN A 249 -2.05 -12.78 -19.82
C ASN A 249 -0.62 -12.80 -19.22
N ILE A 250 0.39 -12.89 -20.09
CA ILE A 250 1.80 -12.89 -19.70
C ILE A 250 2.22 -11.64 -18.90
N PHE A 251 1.63 -10.47 -19.18
CA PHE A 251 1.95 -9.25 -18.45
C PHE A 251 1.45 -9.32 -17.00
N VAL A 252 0.27 -9.92 -16.77
CA VAL A 252 -0.27 -10.17 -15.43
C VAL A 252 0.64 -11.15 -14.67
N ARG A 253 1.09 -12.21 -15.33
CA ARG A 253 2.02 -13.15 -14.70
C ARG A 253 3.37 -12.51 -14.37
N LYS A 254 3.87 -11.61 -15.22
CA LYS A 254 5.08 -10.83 -14.94
C LYS A 254 4.92 -9.89 -13.75
N SER A 255 3.75 -9.27 -13.55
CA SER A 255 3.51 -8.43 -12.36
C SER A 255 3.53 -9.29 -11.09
N ALA A 256 2.96 -10.49 -11.14
CA ALA A 256 3.03 -11.46 -10.06
C ALA A 256 4.47 -11.81 -9.68
N LEU A 257 5.36 -12.05 -10.66
CA LEU A 257 6.79 -12.28 -10.40
C LEU A 257 7.45 -11.12 -9.65
N LYS A 258 7.12 -9.87 -10.00
CA LYS A 258 7.64 -8.68 -9.30
C LYS A 258 7.10 -8.57 -7.87
N LEU A 259 5.83 -8.91 -7.64
CA LEU A 259 5.23 -8.92 -6.30
C LEU A 259 5.88 -9.99 -5.41
N ILE A 260 6.19 -11.18 -5.94
CA ILE A 260 6.85 -12.26 -5.17
C ILE A 260 8.21 -11.83 -4.62
N MET A 261 8.94 -11.01 -5.37
CA MET A 261 10.24 -10.49 -4.96
C MET A 261 10.19 -9.52 -3.77
N MET A 262 9.01 -8.98 -3.45
CA MET A 262 8.83 -8.07 -2.32
C MET A 262 8.72 -8.84 -1.00
N ASP A 263 8.93 -8.15 0.11
CA ASP A 263 8.84 -8.74 1.45
C ASP A 263 7.45 -8.53 2.07
N LYS A 264 6.98 -9.55 2.80
CA LYS A 264 5.85 -9.40 3.72
C LYS A 264 6.30 -8.64 4.96
N LEU A 265 5.37 -7.89 5.57
CA LEU A 265 5.60 -7.27 6.89
C LEU A 265 5.90 -8.34 7.97
N LYS A 266 5.20 -9.47 7.89
CA LYS A 266 5.39 -10.62 8.76
C LYS A 266 5.23 -11.90 7.96
N TYR A 267 6.08 -12.87 8.27
CA TYR A 267 5.98 -14.23 7.76
C TYR A 267 5.37 -15.15 8.82
N GLU A 268 4.45 -16.00 8.38
CA GLU A 268 3.75 -17.00 9.20
C GLU A 268 4.16 -18.42 8.78
N LYS A 269 3.91 -19.41 9.63
CA LYS A 269 4.32 -20.80 9.35
C LYS A 269 3.62 -21.34 8.10
N GLU A 270 2.38 -20.90 7.86
CA GLU A 270 1.56 -21.18 6.70
C GLU A 270 2.20 -20.68 5.40
N ASP A 271 3.06 -19.65 5.46
CA ASP A 271 3.75 -19.12 4.29
C ASP A 271 4.72 -20.13 3.66
N ILE A 272 5.25 -21.09 4.41
CA ILE A 272 6.07 -22.19 3.87
C ILE A 272 5.28 -22.96 2.80
N LYS A 273 4.01 -23.26 3.08
CA LYS A 273 3.12 -23.96 2.15
C LYS A 273 2.76 -23.05 0.96
N SER A 274 2.46 -21.79 1.22
CA SER A 274 2.13 -20.81 0.18
C SER A 274 3.30 -20.59 -0.79
N ILE A 275 4.52 -20.46 -0.27
CA ILE A 275 5.75 -20.31 -1.06
C ILE A 275 6.01 -21.57 -1.90
N THR A 276 5.85 -22.76 -1.33
CA THR A 276 5.97 -24.02 -2.08
C THR A 276 4.97 -24.08 -3.24
N THR A 277 3.75 -23.60 -3.00
CA THR A 277 2.70 -23.51 -4.04
C THR A 277 3.10 -22.54 -5.14
N LEU A 278 3.63 -21.37 -4.79
CA LEU A 278 4.11 -20.38 -5.75
C LEU A 278 5.26 -20.91 -6.61
N LEU A 279 6.24 -21.63 -6.03
CA LEU A 279 7.33 -22.26 -6.79
C LEU A 279 6.80 -23.21 -7.87
N ASN A 280 5.83 -24.07 -7.51
CA ASN A 280 5.18 -24.99 -8.45
C ASN A 280 4.36 -24.24 -9.52
N SER A 281 3.66 -23.18 -9.12
CA SER A 281 2.85 -22.35 -10.02
C SER A 281 3.73 -21.63 -11.05
N ILE A 282 4.89 -21.11 -10.66
CA ILE A 282 5.87 -20.50 -11.58
C ILE A 282 6.33 -21.52 -12.62
N GLU A 283 6.75 -22.72 -12.19
CA GLU A 283 7.22 -23.76 -13.11
C GLU A 283 6.14 -24.23 -14.10
N LYS A 284 4.89 -24.32 -13.62
CA LYS A 284 3.74 -24.72 -14.43
C LYS A 284 3.37 -23.66 -15.46
N ASN A 285 3.30 -22.39 -15.05
CA ASN A 285 2.67 -21.35 -15.85
C ASN A 285 3.63 -20.69 -16.86
N PHE A 286 4.95 -20.69 -16.64
CA PHE A 286 5.89 -20.11 -17.61
C PHE A 286 6.46 -21.15 -18.57
N LYS A 287 5.77 -21.35 -19.70
CA LYS A 287 6.19 -22.22 -20.82
C LYS A 287 6.52 -21.39 -22.07
N PRO A 288 7.38 -21.89 -22.97
CA PRO A 288 7.64 -21.20 -24.23
C PRO A 288 6.39 -21.19 -25.11
N PHE A 289 6.20 -20.14 -25.91
CA PHE A 289 5.15 -20.05 -26.90
C PHE A 289 5.28 -21.20 -27.91
N PRO A 290 4.15 -21.79 -28.33
CA PRO A 290 4.17 -22.92 -29.25
C PRO A 290 4.77 -22.50 -30.59
N THR A 291 5.58 -23.39 -31.15
CA THR A 291 6.12 -23.27 -32.51
C THR A 291 5.17 -23.99 -33.48
N TYR A 292 4.94 -23.39 -34.65
CA TYR A 292 4.07 -23.93 -35.71
C TYR A 292 4.70 -23.70 -37.09
N SER A 293 4.25 -24.43 -38.11
CA SER A 293 4.74 -24.29 -39.48
C SER A 293 3.91 -23.27 -40.28
N VAL A 294 4.59 -22.52 -41.15
CA VAL A 294 4.00 -21.60 -42.12
C VAL A 294 4.53 -21.91 -43.52
N LYS A 295 3.67 -21.79 -44.55
CA LYS A 295 4.07 -22.01 -45.94
C LYS A 295 4.91 -20.83 -46.43
N SER A 296 6.05 -21.12 -47.04
CA SER A 296 6.95 -20.14 -47.67
C SER A 296 7.27 -20.54 -49.11
N ILE A 297 7.78 -19.59 -49.89
CA ILE A 297 8.20 -19.78 -51.29
C ILE A 297 9.27 -20.89 -51.41
N MET A 298 10.06 -21.12 -50.36
CA MET A 298 11.14 -22.12 -50.32
C MET A 298 10.82 -23.34 -49.45
N GLY A 299 9.54 -23.62 -49.17
CA GLY A 299 9.09 -24.74 -48.34
C GLY A 299 8.46 -24.31 -47.01
N GLU A 300 8.25 -25.26 -46.09
CA GLU A 300 7.72 -24.98 -44.76
C GLU A 300 8.79 -24.34 -43.87
N LYS A 301 8.40 -23.32 -43.10
CA LYS A 301 9.24 -22.68 -42.08
C LYS A 301 8.56 -22.78 -40.73
N TYR A 302 9.34 -23.02 -39.68
CA TYR A 302 8.83 -23.06 -38.31
C TYR A 302 9.00 -21.69 -37.65
N VAL A 303 7.94 -21.21 -37.01
CA VAL A 303 7.87 -19.91 -36.35
C VAL A 303 7.13 -20.02 -35.02
N TRP A 304 7.39 -19.08 -34.11
CA TRP A 304 6.58 -18.84 -32.92
C TRP A 304 6.01 -17.42 -32.98
N LYS A 305 4.83 -17.21 -32.39
CA LYS A 305 4.18 -15.90 -32.33
C LYS A 305 4.63 -15.15 -31.09
N CYS A 306 5.31 -14.02 -31.29
CA CYS A 306 5.77 -13.19 -30.19
C CYS A 306 4.64 -12.42 -29.52
N ILE A 307 4.86 -11.95 -28.29
CA ILE A 307 3.92 -11.11 -27.52
C ILE A 307 3.53 -9.82 -28.25
N CYS A 308 4.38 -9.30 -29.13
CA CYS A 308 4.05 -8.13 -29.97
C CYS A 308 3.24 -8.48 -31.22
N GLY A 309 2.86 -9.76 -31.40
CA GLY A 309 2.10 -10.27 -32.52
C GLY A 309 2.92 -10.64 -33.76
N LYS A 310 4.22 -10.35 -33.79
CA LYS A 310 5.11 -10.70 -34.91
C LYS A 310 5.52 -12.17 -34.86
N GLU A 311 5.60 -12.80 -36.03
CA GLU A 311 6.15 -14.15 -36.18
C GLU A 311 7.68 -14.11 -36.14
N VAL A 312 8.28 -15.02 -35.38
CA VAL A 312 9.73 -15.13 -35.20
C VAL A 312 10.14 -16.54 -35.59
N LYS A 313 11.23 -16.67 -36.36
CA LYS A 313 11.78 -17.97 -36.76
C LYS A 313 12.10 -18.82 -35.53
N ALA A 314 11.80 -20.11 -35.58
CA ALA A 314 12.02 -21.05 -34.47
C ALA A 314 13.48 -21.10 -33.98
N GLU A 315 14.44 -20.88 -34.88
CA GLU A 315 15.88 -20.84 -34.59
C GLU A 315 16.30 -19.60 -33.78
N ARG A 316 15.44 -18.58 -33.67
CA ARG A 316 15.78 -17.31 -33.03
C ARG A 316 15.24 -17.27 -31.61
N ASP A 317 16.14 -16.96 -30.69
CA ASP A 317 15.82 -16.83 -29.26
C ASP A 317 14.98 -15.59 -28.95
N TYR A 318 15.10 -14.52 -29.74
CA TYR A 318 14.48 -13.22 -29.48
C TYR A 318 13.78 -12.66 -30.72
N CYS A 319 12.66 -11.95 -30.48
CA CYS A 319 11.99 -11.14 -31.48
C CYS A 319 12.81 -9.90 -31.82
N GLU A 320 13.03 -9.64 -33.11
CA GLU A 320 13.75 -8.44 -33.56
C GLU A 320 12.99 -7.13 -33.31
N HIS A 321 11.66 -7.19 -33.13
CA HIS A 321 10.83 -6.00 -32.94
C HIS A 321 10.75 -5.54 -31.49
N CYS A 322 10.44 -6.46 -30.55
CA CYS A 322 10.25 -6.11 -29.14
C CYS A 322 11.30 -6.73 -28.21
N LEU A 323 12.31 -7.41 -28.76
CA LEU A 323 13.43 -8.00 -28.01
C LEU A 323 13.02 -8.99 -26.92
N SER A 324 11.79 -9.52 -26.99
CA SER A 324 11.28 -10.55 -26.08
C SER A 324 11.59 -11.94 -26.62
N ASN A 325 11.89 -12.87 -25.73
CA ASN A 325 12.13 -14.27 -26.08
C ASN A 325 10.83 -15.07 -26.27
N SER A 326 10.98 -16.37 -26.56
CA SER A 326 9.86 -17.30 -26.70
C SER A 326 9.05 -17.52 -25.42
N TYR A 327 9.49 -17.03 -24.26
CA TYR A 327 8.72 -17.03 -23.01
C TYR A 327 8.02 -15.68 -22.76
N GLY A 328 8.23 -14.71 -23.65
CA GLY A 328 7.71 -13.36 -23.56
C GLY A 328 8.55 -12.41 -22.71
N PHE A 329 9.81 -12.74 -22.38
CA PHE A 329 10.70 -11.91 -21.54
C PHE A 329 11.79 -11.21 -22.35
N SER A 330 12.00 -9.93 -22.08
CA SER A 330 13.15 -9.18 -22.56
C SER A 330 14.39 -9.45 -21.70
N LYS A 331 15.59 -9.06 -22.17
CA LYS A 331 16.82 -9.15 -21.37
C LYS A 331 16.82 -8.29 -20.09
N LYS A 332 15.93 -7.29 -20.01
CA LYS A 332 15.79 -6.41 -18.83
C LYS A 332 14.75 -6.93 -17.83
N ASP A 333 13.98 -7.94 -18.21
CA ASP A 333 12.88 -8.42 -17.39
C ASP A 333 13.40 -9.34 -16.29
N LEU A 334 12.73 -9.27 -15.13
CA LEU A 334 12.87 -10.27 -14.08
C LEU A 334 12.34 -11.62 -14.59
N THR A 335 13.18 -12.64 -14.59
CA THR A 335 12.84 -13.96 -15.13
C THR A 335 12.24 -14.90 -14.07
N PRO A 336 11.43 -15.90 -14.47
CA PRO A 336 10.89 -16.91 -13.57
C PRO A 336 11.99 -17.62 -12.75
N GLU A 337 13.13 -17.93 -13.36
CA GLU A 337 14.24 -18.62 -12.68
C GLU A 337 14.88 -17.75 -11.60
N GLN A 338 15.09 -16.45 -11.84
CA GLN A 338 15.58 -15.53 -10.81
C GLN A 338 14.63 -15.47 -9.61
N VAL A 339 13.32 -15.45 -9.86
CA VAL A 339 12.31 -15.46 -8.79
C VAL A 339 12.31 -16.78 -8.03
N ARG A 340 12.41 -17.92 -8.73
CA ARG A 340 12.49 -19.25 -8.09
C ARG A 340 13.68 -19.35 -7.14
N ILE A 341 14.86 -18.90 -7.57
CA ILE A 341 16.06 -18.92 -6.71
C ILE A 341 15.83 -18.09 -5.44
N ASN A 342 15.34 -16.86 -5.57
CA ASN A 342 15.05 -16.00 -4.43
C ASN A 342 14.02 -16.63 -3.48
N LEU A 343 12.95 -17.16 -4.05
CA LEU A 343 11.83 -17.73 -3.31
C LEU A 343 12.21 -19.06 -2.61
N SER A 344 13.06 -19.88 -3.23
CA SER A 344 13.64 -21.08 -2.61
C SER A 344 14.57 -20.74 -1.44
N ASN A 345 15.39 -19.70 -1.56
CA ASN A 345 16.23 -19.23 -0.45
C ASN A 345 15.35 -18.74 0.71
N ARG A 346 14.29 -17.97 0.42
CA ARG A 346 13.33 -17.52 1.43
C ARG A 346 12.63 -18.69 2.12
N LEU A 347 12.21 -19.71 1.36
CA LEU A 347 11.60 -20.93 1.89
C LEU A 347 12.53 -21.64 2.88
N LEU A 348 13.80 -21.81 2.51
CA LEU A 348 14.82 -22.45 3.35
C LEU A 348 14.99 -21.70 4.68
N VAL A 349 15.14 -20.37 4.64
CA VAL A 349 15.28 -19.54 5.84
C VAL A 349 14.07 -19.68 6.76
N LEU A 350 12.85 -19.61 6.21
CA LEU A 350 11.61 -19.76 7.00
C LEU A 350 11.51 -21.16 7.63
N GLN A 351 11.86 -22.21 6.89
CA GLN A 351 11.89 -23.58 7.43
C GLN A 351 12.85 -23.70 8.61
N THR A 352 14.05 -23.14 8.51
CA THR A 352 15.02 -23.13 9.62
C THR A 352 14.49 -22.34 10.82
N MET A 353 13.98 -21.13 10.62
CA MET A 353 13.49 -20.27 11.71
C MET A 353 12.33 -20.91 12.48
N PHE A 354 11.38 -21.55 11.80
CA PHE A 354 10.22 -22.19 12.43
C PHE A 354 10.49 -23.61 12.96
N GLN A 355 11.62 -24.25 12.59
CA GLN A 355 12.06 -25.50 13.21
C GLN A 355 12.66 -25.29 14.60
N HIS A 356 13.33 -24.15 14.83
CA HIS A 356 13.98 -23.81 16.12
C HIS A 356 13.03 -23.22 17.17
N GLN A 357 11.73 -23.08 16.87
CA GLN A 357 10.71 -22.53 17.80
C GLN A 357 9.91 -23.62 18.54
N ASN A 358 10.27 -24.90 18.38
CA ASN A 358 9.61 -26.04 19.02
C ASN A 358 10.43 -26.62 20.16
#